data_AF-A0A7Y4TE76-F1
#
_entry.id   AF-A0A7Y4TE76-F1
#
_cell.length_a   1.000
_cell.length_b   1.000
_cell.length_c   1.000
_cell.angle_alpha   90.00
_cell.angle_beta   90.00
_cell.angle_gamma   90.00
#
_symmetry.space_group_name_H-M   'P 1'
#
loop_
_entity.id
_entity.type
_entity.pdbx_description
1 polymer ?
#
loop_
_entity_poly.entity_id
_entity_poly.type
_entity_poly.pdbx_seq_one_letter_code
_entity_poly.pdbx_strand_id
1 'polypeptide(L)'
;FDRYLGEDSPAYVPHTGATPAEVVELVTRGGGAASLAHPGYRQRDEIIPGLVEAGLTAIEAFHSSHDDALQAHYLQMAADLGVAVTGGSDFHGEGTRRSEFFGVLGLPQEHFDRFVERAQAAGVAAR
;
A
#
# COMPACT_ATOMS: atom_id res chain seq x y z
N PHE A 1 11.10 8.61 -16.31
CA PHE A 1 11.00 9.63 -15.25
C PHE A 1 12.35 10.33 -15.05
N ASP A 2 13.44 9.57 -15.03
CA ASP A 2 14.82 9.97 -14.72
C ASP A 2 15.38 11.21 -15.47
N ARG A 3 14.90 11.51 -16.68
CA ARG A 3 15.38 12.66 -17.45
C ARG A 3 14.72 13.99 -17.05
N TYR A 4 13.48 13.97 -16.58
CA TYR A 4 12.66 15.18 -16.46
C TYR A 4 11.87 15.29 -15.15
N LEU A 5 11.36 14.17 -14.63
CA LEU A 5 10.32 14.17 -13.59
C LEU A 5 10.72 13.43 -12.30
N GLY A 6 11.91 12.82 -12.24
CA GLY A 6 12.42 12.22 -11.00
C GLY A 6 12.85 13.28 -9.98
N GLU A 7 13.08 12.90 -8.73
CA GLU A 7 13.73 13.79 -7.76
C GLU A 7 15.03 14.37 -8.39
N ASP A 8 15.31 15.65 -8.15
CA ASP A 8 16.42 16.42 -8.73
C ASP A 8 16.42 16.61 -10.26
N SER A 9 15.36 16.21 -10.97
CA SER A 9 15.25 16.43 -12.43
C SER A 9 14.76 17.84 -12.80
N PRO A 10 15.01 18.33 -14.04
CA PRO A 10 14.74 19.72 -14.43
C PRO A 10 13.28 20.19 -14.31
N ALA A 11 12.31 19.27 -14.33
CA ALA A 11 10.89 19.59 -14.18
C ALA A 11 10.29 19.00 -12.89
N TYR A 12 11.12 18.59 -11.93
CA TYR A 12 10.66 18.19 -10.61
C TYR A 12 10.24 19.41 -9.80
N VAL A 13 9.04 19.34 -9.23
CA VAL A 13 8.57 20.30 -8.24
C VAL A 13 8.29 19.49 -6.97
N PRO A 14 8.91 19.84 -5.82
CA PRO A 14 8.66 19.16 -4.56
C PRO A 14 7.17 19.12 -4.25
N HIS A 15 6.67 17.93 -3.93
CA HIS A 15 5.30 17.81 -3.47
C HIS A 15 5.18 18.43 -2.07
N THR A 16 4.22 19.34 -1.91
CA THR A 16 3.81 19.87 -0.61
C THR A 16 2.39 19.35 -0.33
N GLY A 17 2.17 18.82 0.86
CA GLY A 17 0.93 18.14 1.20
C GLY A 17 0.94 17.55 2.60
N ALA A 18 -0.13 16.84 2.92
CA ALA A 18 -0.26 16.11 4.18
C ALA A 18 0.82 15.03 4.30
N THR A 19 1.28 14.81 5.52
CA THR A 19 2.13 13.68 5.88
C THR A 19 1.39 12.36 5.69
N PRO A 20 2.11 11.24 5.49
CA PRO A 20 1.46 9.93 5.39
C PRO A 20 0.55 9.59 6.58
N ALA A 21 0.94 9.97 7.80
CA ALA A 21 0.12 9.76 9.00
C ALA A 21 -1.19 10.57 8.94
N GLU A 22 -1.14 11.86 8.58
CA GLU A 22 -2.34 12.69 8.40
C GLU A 22 -3.28 12.13 7.32
N VAL A 23 -2.74 11.55 6.25
CA VAL A 23 -3.53 10.88 5.21
C VAL A 23 -4.22 9.62 5.75
N VAL A 24 -3.50 8.79 6.52
CA VAL A 24 -4.07 7.61 7.17
C VAL A 24 -5.22 8.01 8.11
N GLU A 25 -4.99 8.99 8.97
CA GLU A 25 -6.04 9.52 9.87
C GLU A 25 -7.25 10.06 9.11
N LEU A 26 -7.02 10.75 7.99
CA LEU A 26 -8.11 11.30 7.18
C LEU A 26 -8.98 10.18 6.59
N VAL A 27 -8.35 9.12 6.06
CA VAL A 27 -9.07 7.97 5.49
C VAL A 27 -9.87 7.24 6.58
N THR A 28 -9.26 6.98 7.73
CA THR A 28 -9.90 6.25 8.83
C THR A 28 -11.04 7.07 9.45
N ARG A 29 -10.86 8.38 9.66
CA ARG A 29 -11.93 9.29 10.12
C ARG A 29 -13.08 9.40 9.12
N GLY A 30 -12.79 9.22 7.82
CA GLY A 30 -13.80 9.10 6.77
C GLY A 30 -14.55 7.77 6.76
N GLY A 31 -14.25 6.84 7.68
CA GLY A 31 -14.81 5.50 7.74
C GLY A 31 -14.26 4.56 6.68
N GLY A 32 -13.07 4.83 6.13
CA GLY A 32 -12.38 3.99 5.16
C GLY A 32 -11.22 3.19 5.76
N ALA A 33 -10.76 2.17 5.03
CA ALA A 33 -9.54 1.42 5.37
C ALA A 33 -8.33 2.02 4.66
N ALA A 34 -7.25 2.31 5.39
CA ALA A 34 -6.01 2.79 4.81
C ALA A 34 -5.05 1.62 4.53
N SER A 35 -4.55 1.51 3.29
CA SER A 35 -3.56 0.51 2.89
C SER A 35 -2.29 1.20 2.40
N LEU A 36 -1.12 0.76 2.87
CA LEU A 36 0.17 1.24 2.35
C LEU A 36 0.47 0.52 1.03
N ALA A 37 0.44 1.27 -0.08
CA ALA A 37 0.64 0.74 -1.43
C ALA A 37 2.13 0.47 -1.72
N HIS A 38 2.40 -0.69 -2.30
CA HIS A 38 3.67 -1.21 -2.83
C HIS A 38 4.92 -0.68 -2.09
N PRO A 39 5.03 -0.92 -0.76
CA PRO A 39 6.11 -0.38 0.06
C PRO A 39 7.50 -0.82 -0.41
N GLY A 40 7.60 -1.97 -1.10
CA GLY A 40 8.85 -2.48 -1.68
C GLY A 40 9.51 -1.58 -2.71
N TYR A 41 8.80 -0.56 -3.23
CA TYR A 41 9.38 0.44 -4.13
C TYR A 41 10.30 1.43 -3.42
N ARG A 42 9.92 1.92 -2.22
CA ARG A 42 10.71 2.90 -1.45
C ARG A 42 11.42 2.27 -0.25
N GLN A 43 10.95 1.12 0.23
CA GLN A 43 11.51 0.35 1.37
C GLN A 43 11.78 1.22 2.60
N ARG A 44 10.80 2.09 2.93
CA ARG A 44 10.84 3.00 4.08
C ARG A 44 10.13 2.36 5.26
N ASP A 45 10.56 1.18 5.63
CA ASP A 45 9.87 0.33 6.61
C ASP A 45 9.81 0.99 8.00
N GLU A 46 10.75 1.87 8.31
CA GLU A 46 10.83 2.57 9.59
C GLU A 46 9.63 3.48 9.87
N ILE A 47 8.88 3.90 8.85
CA ILE A 47 7.69 4.75 9.05
C ILE A 47 6.45 3.93 9.38
N ILE A 48 6.44 2.63 9.03
CA ILE A 48 5.24 1.80 9.05
C ILE A 48 4.65 1.67 10.46
N PRO A 49 5.42 1.46 11.55
CA PRO A 49 4.87 1.46 12.90
C PRO A 49 4.11 2.75 13.26
N GLY A 50 4.64 3.91 12.87
CA GLY A 50 3.96 5.20 13.09
C GLY A 50 2.68 5.34 12.27
N LEU A 51 2.60 4.72 11.08
CA LEU A 51 1.36 4.67 10.31
C LEU A 51 0.31 3.75 10.96
N VAL A 52 0.74 2.63 11.56
CA VAL A 52 -0.14 1.75 12.32
C VAL A 52 -0.73 2.47 13.52
N GLU A 53 0.08 3.24 14.25
CA GLU A 53 -0.40 4.13 15.33
C GLU A 53 -1.42 5.16 14.85
N ALA A 54 -1.26 5.68 13.62
CA ALA A 54 -2.20 6.59 12.97
C ALA A 54 -3.48 5.91 12.43
N GLY A 55 -3.57 4.58 12.46
CA GLY A 55 -4.73 3.79 12.03
C GLY A 55 -4.58 3.02 10.72
N LEU A 56 -3.34 2.77 10.25
CA LEU A 56 -3.11 1.97 9.05
C LEU A 56 -3.76 0.59 9.20
N THR A 57 -4.61 0.24 8.23
CA THR A 57 -5.41 -0.99 8.28
C THR A 57 -4.69 -2.16 7.63
N ALA A 58 -3.90 -1.89 6.59
CA ALA A 58 -3.25 -2.93 5.80
C ALA A 58 -1.95 -2.49 5.12
N ILE A 59 -1.15 -3.48 4.71
CA ILE A 59 0.06 -3.30 3.89
C ILE A 59 -0.09 -4.13 2.60
N GLU A 60 0.24 -3.55 1.45
CA GLU A 60 0.26 -4.31 0.20
C GLU A 60 1.48 -5.22 0.16
N ALA A 61 1.27 -6.54 0.22
CA ALA A 61 2.34 -7.52 0.11
C ALA A 61 2.33 -8.21 -1.27
N PHE A 62 1.13 -8.43 -1.82
CA PHE A 62 0.94 -9.02 -3.14
C PHE A 62 0.98 -7.91 -4.19
N HIS A 63 2.15 -7.64 -4.76
CA HIS A 63 2.31 -6.64 -5.82
C HIS A 63 3.15 -7.16 -6.98
N SER A 64 2.83 -6.73 -8.21
CA SER A 64 3.50 -7.20 -9.44
C SER A 64 5.00 -6.89 -9.50
N SER A 65 5.46 -5.90 -8.72
CA SER A 65 6.87 -5.53 -8.59
C SER A 65 7.56 -6.08 -7.34
N HIS A 66 6.88 -6.85 -6.51
CA HIS A 66 7.50 -7.53 -5.37
C HIS A 66 8.03 -8.88 -5.83
N ASP A 67 9.28 -9.17 -5.53
CA ASP A 67 9.80 -10.53 -5.61
C ASP A 67 9.36 -11.34 -4.38
N ASP A 68 9.70 -12.63 -4.37
CA ASP A 68 9.34 -13.54 -3.27
C ASP A 68 9.86 -13.04 -1.91
N ALA A 69 11.02 -12.37 -1.89
CA ALA A 69 11.62 -11.86 -0.67
C ALA A 69 10.86 -10.65 -0.12
N LEU A 70 10.52 -9.68 -0.97
CA LEU A 70 9.71 -8.51 -0.59
C LEU A 70 8.29 -8.92 -0.19
N GLN A 71 7.68 -9.86 -0.92
CA GLN A 71 6.36 -10.38 -0.54
C GLN A 71 6.42 -11.04 0.84
N ALA A 72 7.38 -11.94 1.08
CA ALA A 72 7.52 -12.61 2.37
C ALA A 72 7.79 -11.61 3.51
N HIS A 73 8.61 -10.59 3.25
CA HIS A 73 8.92 -9.53 4.21
C HIS A 73 7.68 -8.75 4.64
N TYR A 74 6.87 -8.26 3.69
CA TYR A 74 5.67 -7.50 4.03
C TYR A 74 4.52 -8.35 4.57
N LEU A 75 4.46 -9.64 4.22
CA LEU A 75 3.57 -10.60 4.89
C LEU A 75 3.94 -10.75 6.37
N GLN A 76 5.24 -10.92 6.67
CA GLN A 76 5.71 -11.05 8.05
C GLN A 76 5.49 -9.76 8.84
N MET A 77 5.81 -8.60 8.26
CA MET A 77 5.61 -7.32 8.91
C MET A 77 4.13 -7.04 9.22
N ALA A 78 3.23 -7.37 8.29
CA ALA A 78 1.79 -7.23 8.52
C ALA A 78 1.32 -8.14 9.67
N ALA A 79 1.87 -9.35 9.78
CA ALA A 79 1.59 -10.26 10.89
C ALA A 79 2.11 -9.70 12.23
N ASP A 80 3.35 -9.20 12.26
CA ASP A 80 4.00 -8.68 13.48
C ASP A 80 3.32 -7.42 14.02
N LEU A 81 2.95 -6.51 13.12
CA LEU A 81 2.25 -5.27 13.47
C LEU A 81 0.75 -5.48 13.67
N GLY A 82 0.26 -6.69 13.38
CA GLY A 82 -1.14 -7.01 13.45
C GLY A 82 -1.98 -6.07 12.59
N VAL A 83 -1.67 -5.97 11.30
CA VAL A 83 -2.49 -5.31 10.25
C VAL A 83 -2.88 -6.31 9.16
N ALA A 84 -3.84 -5.96 8.30
CA ALA A 84 -4.24 -6.81 7.18
C ALA A 84 -3.23 -6.73 6.02
N VAL A 85 -3.44 -7.55 5.00
CA VAL A 85 -2.66 -7.56 3.76
C VAL A 85 -3.57 -7.20 2.60
N THR A 86 -3.07 -6.41 1.65
CA THR A 86 -3.72 -6.14 0.37
C THR A 86 -2.87 -6.60 -0.80
N GLY A 87 -3.47 -6.57 -2.00
CA GLY A 87 -2.79 -6.91 -3.24
C GLY A 87 -3.38 -6.20 -4.44
N GLY A 88 -2.52 -5.93 -5.42
CA GLY A 88 -2.86 -5.13 -6.58
C GLY A 88 -1.86 -5.31 -7.72
N SER A 89 -2.36 -5.13 -8.95
CA SER A 89 -1.53 -5.23 -10.15
C SER A 89 -0.75 -3.95 -10.47
N ASP A 90 -1.18 -2.79 -9.94
CA ASP A 90 -0.71 -1.45 -10.34
C ASP A 90 -0.68 -1.25 -11.87
N PHE A 91 -1.71 -1.76 -12.54
CA PHE A 91 -1.81 -1.71 -13.99
C PHE A 91 -2.05 -0.29 -14.52
N HIS A 92 -1.19 0.14 -15.44
CA HIS A 92 -1.19 1.49 -16.02
C HIS A 92 -1.50 1.51 -17.53
N GLY A 93 -1.99 0.39 -18.08
CA GLY A 93 -2.23 0.22 -19.51
C GLY A 93 -1.21 -0.72 -20.18
N GLU A 94 -1.63 -1.30 -21.30
CA GLU A 94 -0.80 -2.20 -22.10
C GLU A 94 0.43 -1.47 -22.65
N GLY A 95 1.57 -2.17 -22.71
CA GLY A 95 2.84 -1.59 -23.18
C GLY A 95 3.53 -0.65 -22.19
N THR A 96 2.99 -0.48 -20.98
CA THR A 96 3.71 0.20 -19.90
C THR A 96 4.73 -0.75 -19.24
N ARG A 97 5.75 -0.17 -18.58
CA ARG A 97 6.80 -0.95 -17.87
C ARG A 97 6.42 -1.31 -16.43
N ARG A 98 5.14 -1.19 -16.05
CA ARG A 98 4.68 -1.37 -14.66
C ARG A 98 4.11 -2.77 -14.45
N SER A 99 3.02 -3.07 -15.15
CA SER A 99 2.35 -4.37 -15.10
C SER A 99 1.82 -4.71 -16.48
N GLU A 100 2.04 -5.95 -16.90
CA GLU A 100 1.73 -6.39 -18.26
C GLU A 100 0.23 -6.49 -18.51
N PHE A 101 -0.54 -6.94 -17.50
CA PHE A 101 -1.99 -7.15 -17.61
C PHE A 101 -2.74 -6.71 -16.36
N PHE A 102 -3.95 -6.20 -16.54
CA PHE A 102 -4.87 -5.97 -15.44
C PHE A 102 -5.17 -7.28 -14.71
N GLY A 103 -5.03 -7.27 -13.37
CA GLY A 103 -5.32 -8.44 -12.55
C GLY A 103 -4.29 -9.58 -12.67
N VAL A 104 -3.09 -9.32 -13.25
CA VAL A 104 -1.98 -10.29 -13.26
C VAL A 104 -1.62 -10.77 -11.87
N LEU A 105 -1.85 -9.91 -10.88
CA LEU A 105 -1.71 -10.21 -9.48
C LEU A 105 -2.91 -9.63 -8.73
N GLY A 106 -3.40 -10.40 -7.76
CA GLY A 106 -4.51 -10.04 -6.89
C GLY A 106 -4.21 -10.49 -5.46
N LEU A 107 -5.25 -10.51 -4.63
CA LEU A 107 -5.16 -10.93 -3.24
C LEU A 107 -5.72 -12.36 -3.10
N PRO A 108 -5.00 -13.32 -2.52
CA PRO A 108 -5.58 -14.62 -2.20
C PRO A 108 -6.80 -14.47 -1.30
N GLN A 109 -7.82 -15.31 -1.51
CA GLN A 109 -9.13 -15.20 -0.83
C GLN A 109 -9.00 -15.12 0.70
N GLU A 110 -8.12 -15.92 1.29
CA GLU A 110 -7.90 -15.93 2.74
C GLU A 110 -7.41 -14.58 3.29
N HIS A 111 -6.61 -13.85 2.52
CA HIS A 111 -6.13 -12.53 2.91
C HIS A 111 -7.21 -11.47 2.68
N PHE A 112 -8.04 -11.64 1.65
CA PHE A 112 -9.21 -10.79 1.42
C PHE A 112 -10.21 -10.89 2.57
N ASP A 113 -10.55 -12.11 2.99
CA ASP A 113 -11.50 -12.32 4.10
C ASP A 113 -10.98 -11.67 5.40
N ARG A 114 -9.69 -11.87 5.71
CA ARG A 114 -9.04 -11.22 6.87
C ARG A 114 -9.02 -9.69 6.76
N PHE A 115 -8.83 -9.15 5.54
CA PHE A 115 -8.90 -7.71 5.31
C PHE A 115 -10.30 -7.18 5.61
N VAL A 116 -11.34 -7.85 5.12
CA VAL A 116 -12.73 -7.47 5.37
C VAL A 116 -13.05 -7.50 6.87
N GLU A 117 -12.70 -8.59 7.57
CA GLU A 117 -12.92 -8.72 9.02
C GLU A 117 -12.25 -7.58 9.80
N ARG A 118 -11.00 -7.27 9.47
CA ARG A 118 -10.23 -6.20 10.14
C ARG A 118 -10.76 -4.81 9.82
N ALA A 119 -11.12 -4.54 8.57
CA ALA A 119 -11.72 -3.28 8.18
C ALA A 119 -13.02 -3.05 8.97
N GLN A 120 -13.88 -4.07 9.07
CA GLN A 120 -15.11 -3.99 9.87
C GLN A 120 -14.81 -3.77 11.36
N ALA A 121 -13.84 -4.48 11.93
CA ALA A 121 -13.42 -4.30 13.32
C ALA A 121 -12.85 -2.89 13.60
N ALA A 122 -12.24 -2.26 12.59
CA ALA A 122 -11.75 -0.88 12.64
C ALA A 122 -12.85 0.18 12.44
N GLY A 123 -14.12 -0.23 12.34
CA GLY A 123 -15.24 0.69 12.17
C GLY A 123 -15.42 1.22 10.74
N VAL A 124 -14.79 0.58 9.74
CA VAL A 124 -15.01 0.89 8.33
C VAL A 124 -16.47 0.58 8.00
N ALA A 125 -17.18 1.56 7.46
CA ALA A 125 -18.61 1.44 7.21
C ALA A 125 -18.87 0.31 6.21
N ALA A 126 -19.69 -0.67 6.59
CA ALA A 126 -20.27 -1.61 5.64
C ALA A 126 -21.15 -0.82 4.67
N ARG A 127 -20.83 -0.88 3.37
CA ARG A 127 -21.67 -0.30 2.31
C ARG A 127 -22.62 -1.34 1.76
#